data_AF-A0A258Z1A7-F1
#
_entry.id   AF-A0A258Z1A7-F1
#
_cell.length_a   1.000
_cell.length_b   1.000
_cell.length_c   1.000
_cell.angle_alpha   90.00
_cell.angle_beta   90.00
_cell.angle_gamma   90.00
#
_symmetry.space_group_name_H-M   'P 1'
#
loop_
_entity.id
_entity.type
_entity.pdbx_description
1 polymer ?
#
loop_
_entity_poly.entity_id
_entity_poly.type
_entity_poly.pdbx_seq_one_letter_code
_entity_poly.pdbx_strand_id
1 'polypeptide(L)'
;MKQVLSVLVVAGVSLAAPLHLAQAADMADINRTLPVAQQGTGAAQAGLAGEQSPVQQTPSVLNLLQEIETLKAEVARLRGLTEVQAHQLDTLDKRQTDLYADLDQRLTELAKQAQAAPVAAAPAAGSATPADAQAETAAYDAALKQFREDDFSAAIAEFKTFLKTYPDSALAPNAQYWIGYSYYALKDYKTSLAHQQKLLAVYPASAKVP
;
A
#
# COMPACT_ATOMS: atom_id res chain seq x y z
N MET A 1 47.13 -27.05 10.80
CA MET A 1 46.43 -27.15 12.10
C MET A 1 44.97 -26.82 11.89
N LYS A 2 44.05 -27.68 12.38
CA LYS A 2 42.57 -27.56 12.53
C LYS A 2 41.74 -27.60 11.21
N GLN A 3 41.23 -28.77 10.76
CA GLN A 3 40.01 -29.53 11.19
C GLN A 3 38.69 -28.77 10.86
N VAL A 4 38.03 -29.02 9.73
CA VAL A 4 36.91 -29.99 9.46
C VAL A 4 35.52 -29.50 9.91
N LEU A 5 34.61 -29.26 8.95
CA LEU A 5 33.23 -29.80 8.99
C LEU A 5 32.54 -29.70 7.60
N SER A 6 32.46 -30.83 6.89
CA SER A 6 31.44 -31.10 5.87
C SER A 6 30.21 -31.68 6.57
N VAL A 7 29.00 -31.14 6.40
CA VAL A 7 27.74 -31.87 6.65
C VAL A 7 26.60 -31.33 5.77
N LEU A 8 26.03 -32.26 4.99
CA LEU A 8 24.70 -32.37 4.39
C LEU A 8 24.16 -31.32 3.40
N VAL A 9 24.28 -31.70 2.12
CA VAL A 9 23.21 -31.55 1.13
C VAL A 9 22.12 -32.59 1.44
N VAL A 10 20.90 -32.13 1.75
CA VAL A 10 19.63 -32.89 1.68
C VAL A 10 18.67 -31.94 0.96
N ALA A 11 18.48 -32.09 -0.35
CA ALA A 11 17.47 -32.95 -0.96
C ALA A 11 16.04 -32.60 -0.49
N GLY A 12 15.34 -31.85 -1.35
CA GLY A 12 13.94 -32.12 -1.66
C GLY A 12 12.89 -31.60 -0.68
N VAL A 13 12.52 -30.32 -0.82
CA VAL A 13 11.09 -29.96 -0.79
C VAL A 13 10.80 -29.11 -2.03
N SER A 14 10.66 -29.80 -3.16
CA SER A 14 9.80 -29.30 -4.25
C SER A 14 8.36 -29.52 -3.80
N LEU A 15 7.71 -28.46 -3.32
CA LEU A 15 6.25 -28.40 -3.33
C LEU A 15 5.85 -27.38 -4.40
N ALA A 16 5.84 -27.85 -5.64
CA ALA A 16 5.12 -27.18 -6.72
C ALA A 16 3.63 -27.38 -6.45
N ALA A 17 2.93 -26.33 -6.04
CA ALA A 17 1.49 -26.24 -6.17
C ALA A 17 1.20 -25.24 -7.31
N PRO A 18 0.58 -25.67 -8.42
CA PRO A 18 0.08 -24.75 -9.43
C PRO A 18 -1.25 -24.20 -8.91
N LEU A 19 -1.41 -22.89 -8.78
CA LEU A 19 -2.76 -22.35 -8.73
C LEU A 19 -2.85 -21.08 -9.56
N HIS A 20 -3.74 -21.17 -10.54
CA HIS A 20 -4.10 -20.20 -11.55
C HIS A 20 -4.29 -18.78 -11.01
N LEU A 21 -3.65 -17.83 -11.70
CA LEU A 21 -4.24 -16.60 -12.21
C LEU A 21 -5.57 -16.17 -11.56
N ALA A 22 -5.51 -15.57 -10.36
CA ALA A 22 -6.61 -14.75 -9.87
C ALA A 22 -6.40 -13.33 -10.38
N GLN A 23 -6.99 -13.08 -11.55
CA GLN A 23 -7.19 -11.77 -12.14
C GLN A 23 -7.74 -10.82 -11.07
N ALA A 24 -7.13 -9.64 -10.95
CA ALA A 24 -7.60 -8.55 -10.12
C ALA A 24 -9.07 -8.27 -10.46
N ALA A 25 -9.98 -8.75 -9.61
CA ALA A 25 -11.37 -8.36 -9.64
C ALA A 25 -11.46 -6.97 -9.01
N ASP A 26 -11.60 -6.01 -9.92
CA ASP A 26 -12.15 -4.68 -9.76
C ASP A 26 -13.03 -4.52 -8.50
N MET A 27 -12.68 -3.55 -7.64
CA MET A 27 -13.45 -3.17 -6.43
C MET A 27 -14.85 -2.62 -6.74
N ALA A 28 -15.29 -2.62 -8.01
CA ALA A 28 -16.60 -2.14 -8.45
C ALA A 28 -17.69 -3.23 -8.52
N ASP A 29 -17.37 -4.54 -8.42
CA ASP A 29 -18.34 -5.62 -8.68
C ASP A 29 -19.11 -6.13 -7.43
N ILE A 30 -18.77 -5.66 -6.23
CA ILE A 30 -19.45 -6.09 -4.97
C ILE A 30 -20.93 -5.66 -4.94
N ASN A 31 -21.32 -4.67 -5.74
CA ASN A 31 -22.69 -4.15 -5.74
C ASN A 31 -23.61 -4.79 -6.80
N ARG A 32 -23.16 -5.84 -7.51
CA ARG A 32 -23.88 -6.36 -8.69
C ARG A 32 -24.60 -7.71 -8.52
N THR A 33 -24.59 -8.30 -7.32
CA THR A 33 -25.30 -9.56 -7.06
C THR A 33 -26.24 -9.45 -5.87
N LEU A 34 -27.30 -8.66 -6.06
CA LEU A 34 -28.55 -8.79 -5.31
C LEU A 34 -29.67 -8.95 -6.34
N PRO A 35 -30.28 -10.13 -6.50
CA PRO A 35 -31.53 -10.21 -7.22
C PRO A 35 -32.59 -9.50 -6.37
N VAL A 36 -32.96 -8.29 -6.78
CA VAL A 36 -34.16 -7.61 -6.27
C VAL A 36 -35.36 -8.49 -6.62
N ALA A 37 -35.96 -9.11 -5.61
CA ALA A 37 -37.21 -9.83 -5.72
C ALA A 37 -38.35 -8.84 -6.03
N GLN A 38 -38.70 -8.69 -7.30
CA GLN A 38 -39.96 -8.09 -7.75
C GLN A 38 -40.56 -8.92 -8.89
N GLN A 39 -41.09 -10.09 -8.55
CA GLN A 39 -42.00 -10.83 -9.42
C GLN A 39 -42.77 -11.83 -8.55
N GLY A 40 -44.08 -11.61 -8.37
CA GLY A 40 -44.93 -12.62 -7.72
C GLY A 40 -46.17 -12.18 -6.94
N THR A 41 -46.74 -10.98 -7.13
CA THR A 41 -48.03 -10.61 -6.50
C THR A 41 -49.27 -10.95 -7.35
N GLY A 42 -49.14 -11.89 -8.30
CA GLY A 42 -50.22 -12.24 -9.25
C GLY A 42 -50.96 -13.56 -9.00
N ALA A 43 -50.60 -14.37 -8.00
CA ALA A 43 -51.13 -15.74 -7.85
C ALA A 43 -51.83 -16.03 -6.50
N ALA A 44 -52.19 -15.00 -5.72
CA ALA A 44 -52.67 -15.18 -4.33
C ALA A 44 -54.20 -15.13 -4.15
N GLN A 45 -55.02 -15.56 -5.12
CA GLN A 45 -56.49 -15.58 -4.93
C GLN A 45 -57.23 -16.86 -5.36
N ALA A 46 -56.55 -17.94 -5.75
CA ALA A 46 -57.20 -19.21 -6.07
C ALA A 46 -56.64 -20.36 -5.23
N GLY A 47 -57.14 -20.50 -4.00
CA GLY A 47 -56.75 -21.58 -3.10
C GLY A 47 -57.29 -21.44 -1.68
N LEU A 48 -58.55 -21.05 -1.51
CA LEU A 48 -59.24 -21.02 -0.21
C LEU A 48 -60.20 -22.21 -0.09
N ALA A 49 -59.68 -23.44 -0.12
CA ALA A 49 -60.39 -24.64 0.33
C ALA A 49 -59.45 -25.83 0.21
N GLY A 50 -58.98 -26.36 1.34
CA GLY A 50 -58.18 -27.58 1.35
C GLY A 50 -57.25 -27.65 2.55
N GLU A 51 -57.72 -28.34 3.58
CA GLU A 51 -56.96 -29.01 4.63
C GLU A 51 -55.94 -28.22 5.47
N GLN A 52 -56.40 -27.98 6.70
CA GLN A 52 -55.62 -28.03 7.93
C GLN A 52 -54.51 -29.12 7.86
N SER A 53 -53.24 -28.70 7.94
CA SER A 53 -52.14 -29.54 8.43
C SER A 53 -51.61 -28.93 9.73
N PRO A 54 -51.46 -29.72 10.81
CA PRO A 54 -51.09 -29.19 12.12
C PRO A 54 -49.58 -28.92 12.16
N VAL A 55 -49.20 -27.70 12.58
CA VAL A 55 -48.03 -27.44 13.44
C VAL A 55 -46.70 -28.14 13.04
N GLN A 56 -46.27 -28.05 11.78
CA GLN A 56 -44.89 -28.43 11.40
C GLN A 56 -44.02 -27.22 10.95
N GLN A 57 -44.61 -26.03 10.82
CA GLN A 57 -43.89 -24.80 10.41
C GLN A 57 -43.25 -24.03 11.58
N THR A 58 -43.69 -24.28 12.82
CA THR A 58 -43.12 -23.68 14.04
C THR A 58 -41.61 -23.95 14.23
N PRO A 59 -41.09 -25.18 14.00
CA PRO A 59 -39.64 -25.42 14.09
C PRO A 59 -38.83 -24.72 12.98
N SER A 60 -39.41 -24.51 11.79
CA SER A 60 -38.74 -23.81 10.68
C SER A 60 -38.60 -22.31 10.94
N VAL A 61 -39.64 -21.65 11.44
CA VAL A 61 -39.60 -20.22 11.78
C VAL A 61 -38.64 -19.97 12.94
N LEU A 62 -38.59 -20.86 13.93
CA LEU A 62 -37.63 -20.78 15.02
C LEU A 62 -36.18 -20.90 14.52
N ASN A 63 -35.93 -21.81 13.58
CA ASN A 63 -34.61 -21.98 12.96
C ASN A 63 -34.17 -20.72 12.19
N LEU A 64 -35.07 -20.13 11.40
CA LEU A 64 -34.81 -18.86 10.69
C LEU A 64 -34.55 -17.70 11.64
N LEU A 65 -35.25 -17.62 12.77
CA LEU A 65 -35.00 -16.59 13.79
C LEU A 65 -33.61 -16.75 14.41
N GLN A 66 -33.20 -17.98 14.72
CA GLN A 66 -31.84 -18.28 15.21
C GLN A 66 -30.76 -17.94 14.17
N GLU A 67 -31.02 -18.19 12.89
CA GLU A 67 -30.12 -17.83 11.80
C GLU A 67 -29.98 -16.31 11.65
N ILE A 68 -31.09 -15.56 11.76
CA ILE A 68 -31.07 -14.08 11.75
C ILE A 68 -30.26 -13.53 12.93
N GLU A 69 -30.43 -14.09 14.13
CA GLU A 69 -29.64 -13.68 15.30
C GLU A 69 -28.15 -13.96 15.10
N THR A 70 -27.82 -15.13 14.54
CA THR A 70 -26.44 -15.51 14.21
C THR A 70 -25.84 -14.57 13.16
N LEU A 71 -26.57 -14.28 12.08
CA LEU A 71 -26.16 -13.34 11.04
C LEU A 71 -25.97 -11.92 11.58
N LYS A 72 -26.85 -11.45 12.48
CA LYS A 72 -26.68 -10.14 13.14
C LYS A 72 -25.43 -10.09 14.00
N ALA A 73 -25.14 -11.16 14.75
CA ALA A 73 -23.92 -11.27 15.54
C ALA A 73 -22.68 -11.27 14.64
N GLU A 74 -22.72 -11.98 13.52
CA GLU A 74 -21.62 -12.03 12.56
C GLU A 74 -21.40 -10.68 11.86
N VAL A 75 -22.46 -9.98 11.46
CA VAL A 75 -22.35 -8.62 10.90
C VAL A 75 -21.74 -7.66 11.92
N ALA A 76 -22.12 -7.74 13.19
CA ALA A 76 -21.50 -6.94 14.25
C ALA A 76 -20.01 -7.27 14.41
N ARG A 77 -19.64 -8.56 14.38
CA ARG A 77 -18.25 -9.03 14.45
C ARG A 77 -17.42 -8.53 13.26
N LEU A 78 -17.96 -8.64 12.04
CA LEU A 78 -17.28 -8.20 10.81
C LEU A 78 -17.08 -6.69 10.78
N ARG A 79 -18.06 -5.91 11.26
CA ARG A 79 -17.89 -4.46 11.43
C ARG A 79 -16.77 -4.14 12.41
N GLY A 80 -16.74 -4.81 13.57
CA GLY A 80 -15.65 -4.67 14.53
C GLY A 80 -14.28 -5.02 13.95
N LEU A 81 -14.18 -6.09 13.15
CA LEU A 81 -12.94 -6.44 12.45
C LEU A 81 -12.52 -5.40 11.41
N THR A 82 -13.49 -4.83 10.68
CA THR A 82 -13.23 -3.77 9.70
C THR A 82 -12.66 -2.53 10.38
N GLU A 83 -13.20 -2.15 11.53
CA GLU A 83 -12.70 -1.03 12.33
C GLU A 83 -11.28 -1.28 12.85
N VAL A 84 -11.00 -2.48 13.36
CA VAL A 84 -9.65 -2.87 13.81
C VAL A 84 -8.65 -2.82 12.65
N GLN A 85 -9.01 -3.37 11.49
CA GLN A 85 -8.15 -3.35 10.31
C GLN A 85 -7.90 -1.93 9.80
N ALA A 86 -8.94 -1.08 9.77
CA ALA A 86 -8.79 0.33 9.37
C ALA A 86 -7.82 1.07 10.30
N HIS A 87 -7.91 0.86 11.61
CA HIS A 87 -6.97 1.43 12.58
C HIS A 87 -5.54 0.89 12.38
N GLN A 88 -5.39 -0.41 12.12
CA GLN A 88 -4.07 -1.01 11.87
C GLN A 88 -3.40 -0.41 10.63
N LEU A 89 -4.17 -0.20 9.54
CA LEU A 89 -3.66 0.44 8.32
C LEU A 89 -3.24 1.88 8.58
N ASP A 90 -4.05 2.67 9.29
CA ASP A 90 -3.71 4.04 9.66
C ASP A 90 -2.44 4.11 10.53
N THR A 91 -2.30 3.19 11.50
CA THR A 91 -1.11 3.10 12.34
C THR A 91 0.13 2.74 11.52
N LEU A 92 0.00 1.81 10.57
CA LEU A 92 1.10 1.38 9.72
C LEU A 92 1.53 2.49 8.76
N ASP A 93 0.57 3.22 8.18
CA ASP A 93 0.84 4.35 7.30
C ASP A 93 1.59 5.49 8.03
N LYS A 94 1.14 5.85 9.23
CA LYS A 94 1.82 6.84 10.08
C LYS A 94 3.24 6.40 10.40
N ARG A 95 3.41 5.17 10.88
CA ARG A 95 4.72 4.61 11.21
C ARG A 95 5.64 4.57 10.01
N GLN A 96 5.12 4.20 8.84
CA GLN A 96 5.86 4.25 7.59
C GLN A 96 6.32 5.69 7.34
N THR A 97 5.41 6.64 7.29
CA THR A 97 5.71 8.05 7.03
C THR A 97 6.77 8.61 7.98
N ASP A 98 6.63 8.34 9.28
CA ASP A 98 7.58 8.77 10.31
C ASP A 98 8.99 8.19 10.07
N LEU A 99 9.09 6.90 9.78
CA LEU A 99 10.37 6.25 9.47
C LEU A 99 11.02 6.88 8.24
N TYR A 100 10.23 7.14 7.19
CA TYR A 100 10.76 7.74 5.97
C TYR A 100 11.15 9.21 6.15
N ALA A 101 10.47 9.95 7.02
CA ALA A 101 10.84 11.30 7.40
C ALA A 101 12.15 11.34 8.22
N ASP A 102 12.36 10.43 9.18
CA ASP A 102 13.63 10.32 9.92
C ASP A 102 14.79 9.96 8.97
N LEU A 103 14.59 8.98 8.09
CA LEU A 103 15.58 8.62 7.07
C LEU A 103 15.92 9.81 6.16
N ASP A 104 14.94 10.63 5.83
CA ASP A 104 15.14 11.83 5.02
C ASP A 104 16.00 12.86 5.73
N GLN A 105 15.70 13.16 7.00
CA GLN A 105 16.49 14.08 7.81
C GLN A 105 17.95 13.64 7.91
N ARG A 106 18.19 12.35 8.14
CA ARG A 106 19.55 11.79 8.21
C ARG A 106 20.29 11.87 6.88
N LEU A 107 19.60 11.60 5.76
CA LEU A 107 20.18 11.70 4.42
C LEU A 107 20.55 13.14 4.07
N THR A 108 19.67 14.09 4.36
CA THR A 108 19.94 15.52 4.13
C THR A 108 21.08 16.02 5.01
N GLU A 109 21.17 15.58 6.27
CA GLU A 109 22.29 15.91 7.14
C GLU A 109 23.60 15.30 6.63
N LEU A 110 23.58 14.05 6.17
CA LEU A 110 24.75 13.41 5.58
C LEU A 110 25.20 14.11 4.28
N ALA A 111 24.25 14.55 3.45
CA ALA A 111 24.54 15.33 2.24
C ALA A 111 25.19 16.68 2.57
N LYS A 112 24.69 17.38 3.61
CA LYS A 112 25.30 18.63 4.11
C LYS A 112 26.70 18.40 4.68
N GLN A 113 26.92 17.30 5.39
CA GLN A 113 28.25 16.94 5.91
C GLN A 113 29.23 16.58 4.79
N ALA A 114 28.77 15.90 3.73
CA ALA A 114 29.58 15.60 2.56
C ALA A 114 30.03 16.88 1.81
N GLN A 115 29.26 17.96 1.87
CA GLN A 115 29.63 19.28 1.32
C GLN A 115 30.70 20.01 2.16
N ALA A 116 30.86 19.67 3.45
CA ALA A 116 31.78 20.37 4.36
C ALA A 116 33.20 19.77 4.41
N ALA A 117 33.43 18.61 3.79
CA ALA A 117 34.75 17.97 3.77
C ALA A 117 35.67 18.62 2.71
N PRO A 118 36.92 19.00 3.07
CA PRO A 118 37.86 19.58 2.12
C PRO A 118 38.32 18.52 1.11
N VAL A 119 38.03 18.77 -0.17
CA VAL A 119 38.40 17.92 -1.30
C VAL A 119 39.92 17.90 -1.52
N ALA A 120 40.58 16.79 -1.19
CA ALA A 120 41.92 16.45 -1.67
C ALA A 120 41.81 15.55 -2.92
N ALA A 121 42.05 16.17 -4.08
CA ALA A 121 42.38 15.67 -5.42
C ALA A 121 42.20 14.16 -5.79
N ALA A 122 41.34 13.89 -6.79
CA ALA A 122 41.70 13.36 -8.14
C ALA A 122 40.43 13.14 -9.01
N PRO A 123 40.52 13.21 -10.36
CA PRO A 123 39.36 13.39 -11.24
C PRO A 123 38.89 12.09 -11.92
N ALA A 124 37.56 11.89 -12.02
CA ALA A 124 36.82 11.41 -13.20
C ALA A 124 35.38 10.98 -12.83
N ALA A 125 34.46 11.30 -13.75
CA ALA A 125 33.01 11.07 -13.75
C ALA A 125 32.17 12.01 -12.83
N GLY A 126 31.66 13.09 -13.42
CA GLY A 126 30.44 13.77 -12.96
C GLY A 126 30.45 14.30 -11.53
N SER A 127 31.55 14.91 -11.08
CA SER A 127 31.58 15.56 -9.77
C SER A 127 30.77 16.84 -9.78
N ALA A 128 29.53 16.78 -9.30
CA ALA A 128 28.73 17.93 -8.92
C ALA A 128 29.60 18.88 -8.10
N THR A 129 29.69 20.15 -8.52
CA THR A 129 30.42 21.14 -7.74
C THR A 129 29.71 21.35 -6.40
N PRO A 130 30.38 21.86 -5.36
CA PRO A 130 29.69 22.27 -4.14
C PRO A 130 28.52 23.22 -4.45
N ALA A 131 28.61 24.08 -5.48
CA ALA A 131 27.46 24.91 -5.88
C ALA A 131 26.26 24.08 -6.38
N ASP A 132 26.49 22.99 -7.11
CA ASP A 132 25.42 22.10 -7.61
C ASP A 132 24.78 21.29 -6.48
N ALA A 133 25.56 20.84 -5.50
CA ALA A 133 25.06 20.10 -4.35
C ALA A 133 24.22 20.99 -3.40
N GLN A 134 24.56 22.27 -3.28
CA GLN A 134 23.73 23.23 -2.55
C GLN A 134 22.41 23.48 -3.31
N ALA A 135 22.46 23.58 -4.64
CA ALA A 135 21.28 23.78 -5.48
C ALA A 135 20.35 22.54 -5.48
N GLU A 136 20.91 21.32 -5.46
CA GLU A 136 20.12 20.09 -5.34
C GLU A 136 19.37 20.06 -4.00
N THR A 137 20.06 20.37 -2.89
CA THR A 137 19.46 20.35 -1.55
C THR A 137 18.34 21.37 -1.45
N ALA A 138 18.54 22.58 -1.98
CA ALA A 138 17.52 23.62 -1.98
C ALA A 138 16.28 23.24 -2.83
N ALA A 139 16.50 22.63 -4.01
CA ALA A 139 15.40 22.17 -4.86
C ALA A 139 14.60 21.03 -4.20
N TYR A 140 15.28 20.14 -3.49
CA TYR A 140 14.65 19.07 -2.72
C TYR A 140 13.83 19.61 -1.53
N ASP A 141 14.42 20.53 -0.75
CA ASP A 141 13.77 21.15 0.41
C ASP A 141 12.51 21.94 0.01
N ALA A 142 12.52 22.58 -1.16
CA ALA A 142 11.35 23.25 -1.72
C ALA A 142 10.19 22.27 -1.99
N ALA A 143 10.48 21.15 -2.65
CA ALA A 143 9.49 20.12 -2.93
C ALA A 143 8.92 19.50 -1.64
N LEU A 144 9.79 19.27 -0.66
CA LEU A 144 9.40 18.73 0.64
C LEU A 144 8.56 19.72 1.47
N LYS A 145 8.76 21.03 1.28
CA LYS A 145 7.89 22.04 1.88
C LYS A 145 6.46 21.91 1.36
N GLN A 146 6.25 21.78 0.06
CA GLN A 146 4.92 21.58 -0.51
C GLN A 146 4.24 20.33 0.06
N PHE A 147 5.01 19.25 0.19
CA PHE A 147 4.54 18.01 0.80
C PHE A 147 4.05 18.21 2.24
N ARG A 148 4.81 18.96 3.06
CA ARG A 148 4.44 19.26 4.45
C ARG A 148 3.24 20.20 4.58
N GLU A 149 2.93 20.94 3.52
CA GLU A 149 1.75 21.81 3.43
C GLU A 149 0.53 21.06 2.84
N ASP A 150 0.62 19.73 2.69
CA ASP A 150 -0.39 18.85 2.09
C ASP A 150 -0.72 19.18 0.61
N ASP A 151 0.06 20.04 -0.05
CA ASP A 151 -0.03 20.29 -1.49
C ASP A 151 0.71 19.18 -2.26
N PHE A 152 0.12 17.99 -2.25
CA PHE A 152 0.66 16.80 -2.90
C PHE A 152 0.81 16.99 -4.41
N SER A 153 -0.04 17.80 -5.04
CA SER A 153 0.04 18.07 -6.49
C SER A 153 1.28 18.90 -6.82
N ALA A 154 1.52 19.99 -6.09
CA ALA A 154 2.73 20.81 -6.23
C ALA A 154 3.98 20.00 -5.86
N ALA A 155 3.94 19.25 -4.76
CA ALA A 155 5.04 18.38 -4.33
C ALA A 155 5.45 17.39 -5.43
N ILE A 156 4.48 16.70 -6.05
CA ILE A 156 4.75 15.78 -7.17
C ILE A 156 5.44 16.50 -8.33
N ALA A 157 4.98 17.69 -8.69
CA ALA A 157 5.56 18.46 -9.79
C ALA A 157 7.01 18.88 -9.49
N GLU A 158 7.27 19.36 -8.28
CA GLU A 158 8.60 19.77 -7.85
C GLU A 158 9.55 18.58 -7.71
N PHE A 159 9.14 17.47 -7.09
CA PHE A 159 9.98 16.26 -7.00
C PHE A 159 10.26 15.64 -8.38
N LYS A 160 9.30 15.66 -9.32
CA LYS A 160 9.55 15.21 -10.69
C LYS A 160 10.58 16.10 -11.40
N THR A 161 10.52 17.41 -11.16
CA THR A 161 11.49 18.36 -11.67
C THR A 161 12.87 18.09 -11.07
N PHE A 162 12.94 17.87 -9.75
CA PHE A 162 14.16 17.49 -9.06
C PHE A 162 14.80 16.25 -9.68
N LEU A 163 14.04 15.16 -9.88
CA LEU A 163 14.54 13.92 -10.48
C LEU A 163 15.02 14.08 -11.94
N LYS A 164 14.48 15.06 -12.67
CA LYS A 164 14.91 15.37 -14.03
C LYS A 164 16.21 16.19 -14.03
N THR A 165 16.35 17.13 -13.10
CA THR A 165 17.50 18.03 -13.01
C THR A 165 18.70 17.37 -12.34
N TYR A 166 18.45 16.54 -11.32
CA TYR A 166 19.47 15.87 -10.51
C TYR A 166 19.25 14.35 -10.48
N PRO A 167 19.34 13.66 -11.64
CA PRO A 167 19.04 12.22 -11.73
C PRO A 167 19.99 11.35 -10.92
N ASP A 168 21.24 11.79 -10.72
CA ASP A 168 22.27 11.06 -9.98
C ASP A 168 22.38 11.50 -8.50
N SER A 169 21.44 12.32 -8.01
CA SER A 169 21.49 12.83 -6.64
C SER A 169 21.32 11.71 -5.61
N ALA A 170 22.03 11.82 -4.49
CA ALA A 170 21.82 10.96 -3.33
C ALA A 170 20.39 11.07 -2.76
N LEU A 171 19.68 12.18 -3.03
CA LEU A 171 18.29 12.41 -2.62
C LEU A 171 17.26 11.92 -3.66
N ALA A 172 17.69 11.46 -4.84
CA ALA A 172 16.79 10.98 -5.89
C ALA A 172 15.89 9.80 -5.45
N PRO A 173 16.37 8.77 -4.72
CA PRO A 173 15.49 7.74 -4.17
C PRO A 173 14.42 8.34 -3.24
N ASN A 174 14.77 9.34 -2.44
CA ASN A 174 13.83 9.98 -1.51
C ASN A 174 12.75 10.76 -2.27
N ALA A 175 13.13 11.54 -3.28
CA ALA A 175 12.19 12.26 -4.13
C ALA A 175 11.23 11.28 -4.83
N GLN A 176 11.73 10.15 -5.32
CA GLN A 176 10.90 9.11 -5.94
C GLN A 176 9.91 8.47 -4.95
N TYR A 177 10.31 8.30 -3.68
CA TYR A 177 9.43 7.85 -2.60
C TYR A 177 8.31 8.87 -2.32
N TRP A 178 8.64 10.15 -2.14
CA TRP A 178 7.66 11.18 -1.83
C TRP A 178 6.66 11.40 -2.97
N ILE A 179 7.06 11.20 -4.23
CA ILE A 179 6.11 11.16 -5.35
C ILE A 179 5.09 10.03 -5.17
N GLY A 180 5.56 8.81 -4.85
CA GLY A 180 4.68 7.66 -4.60
C GLY A 180 3.71 7.94 -3.47
N TYR A 181 4.20 8.40 -2.31
CA TYR A 181 3.35 8.73 -1.17
C TYR A 181 2.36 9.86 -1.48
N SER A 182 2.78 10.88 -2.23
CA SER A 182 1.89 11.98 -2.64
C SER A 182 0.72 11.46 -3.50
N TYR A 183 0.97 10.52 -4.41
CA TYR A 183 -0.11 9.86 -5.16
C TYR A 183 -1.01 9.00 -4.26
N TYR A 184 -0.44 8.34 -3.25
CA TYR A 184 -1.21 7.60 -2.26
C TYR A 184 -2.13 8.53 -1.44
N ALA A 185 -1.62 9.69 -0.99
CA ALA A 185 -2.39 10.69 -0.26
C ALA A 185 -3.55 11.26 -1.11
N LEU A 186 -3.34 11.41 -2.43
CA LEU A 186 -4.37 11.78 -3.41
C LEU A 186 -5.33 10.64 -3.76
N LYS A 187 -5.19 9.45 -3.12
CA LYS A 187 -5.97 8.22 -3.39
C LYS A 187 -5.79 7.65 -4.80
N ASP A 188 -4.77 8.08 -5.53
CA ASP A 188 -4.36 7.45 -6.78
C ASP A 188 -3.41 6.28 -6.49
N TYR A 189 -3.99 5.22 -5.92
CA TYR A 189 -3.25 4.04 -5.49
C TYR A 189 -2.59 3.29 -6.66
N LYS A 190 -3.19 3.37 -7.86
CA LYS A 190 -2.63 2.73 -9.06
C LYS A 190 -1.32 3.41 -9.46
N THR A 191 -1.31 4.74 -9.51
CA THR A 191 -0.10 5.51 -9.85
C THR A 191 0.94 5.44 -8.73
N SER A 192 0.51 5.46 -7.46
CA SER A 192 1.40 5.25 -6.30
C SER A 192 2.17 3.94 -6.41
N LEU A 193 1.47 2.83 -6.68
CA LEU A 193 2.08 1.51 -6.75
C LEU A 193 3.14 1.46 -7.86
N ALA A 194 2.87 2.04 -9.03
CA ALA A 194 3.83 2.12 -10.12
C ALA A 194 5.11 2.90 -9.70
N HIS A 195 4.96 3.98 -8.93
CA HIS A 195 6.08 4.75 -8.43
C HIS A 195 6.88 4.03 -7.34
N GLN A 196 6.22 3.29 -6.46
CA GLN A 196 6.90 2.45 -5.45
C GLN A 196 7.64 1.27 -6.11
N GLN A 197 7.04 0.61 -7.09
CA GLN A 197 7.73 -0.41 -7.87
C GLN A 197 8.96 0.16 -8.60
N LYS A 198 8.84 1.38 -9.16
CA LYS A 198 9.99 2.06 -9.77
C LYS A 198 11.09 2.35 -8.76
N LEU A 199 10.75 2.77 -7.54
CA LEU A 199 11.73 2.98 -6.47
C LEU A 199 12.53 1.69 -6.19
N LEU A 200 11.83 0.56 -6.04
CA LEU A 200 12.43 -0.76 -5.78
C LEU A 200 13.30 -1.24 -6.96
N ALA A 201 12.87 -0.97 -8.20
CA ALA A 201 13.56 -1.43 -9.41
C ALA A 201 14.78 -0.57 -9.78
N VAL A 202 14.69 0.75 -9.61
CA VAL A 202 15.73 1.71 -10.03
C VAL A 202 16.74 1.99 -8.93
N TYR A 203 16.31 1.89 -7.66
CA TYR A 203 17.16 2.15 -6.50
C TYR A 203 17.24 0.96 -5.53
N PRO A 204 17.61 -0.25 -6.01
CA PRO A 204 17.56 -1.49 -5.21
C PRO A 204 18.52 -1.50 -4.00
N ALA A 205 19.53 -0.63 -3.99
CA ALA A 205 20.49 -0.47 -2.89
C ALA A 205 20.16 0.72 -1.96
N SER A 206 19.04 1.42 -2.17
CA SER A 206 18.67 2.56 -1.33
C SER A 206 18.18 2.09 0.05
N ALA A 207 18.59 2.79 1.11
CA ALA A 207 18.15 2.58 2.50
C ALA A 207 16.62 2.72 2.71
N LYS A 208 15.87 3.04 1.65
CA LYS A 208 14.41 3.17 1.58
C LYS A 208 13.71 1.96 0.94
N VAL A 209 14.45 0.91 0.56
CA VAL A 209 13.88 -0.38 0.19
C VAL A 209 13.71 -1.22 1.46
N PRO A 210 12.49 -1.62 1.86
CA PRO A 210 12.26 -2.44 3.04
C PRO A 210 12.81 -3.86 2.91
#